data_AF-A0A966AMT9-F1
#
_entry.id   AF-A0A966AMT9-F1
#
_cell.length_a   1.000
_cell.length_b   1.000
_cell.length_c   1.000
_cell.angle_alpha   90.00
_cell.angle_beta   90.00
_cell.angle_gamma   90.00
#
_symmetry.space_group_name_H-M   'P 1'
#
loop_
_entity.id
_entity.type
_entity.pdbx_description
1 polymer ?
#
loop_
_entity_poly.entity_id
_entity_poly.type
_entity_poly.pdbx_seq_one_letter_code
_entity_poly.pdbx_strand_id
1 'polypeptide(L)'
;MLGRNVATPASFSMGLLVRIVAIASVLIGTPLPQFTAMAMAAEGDAVVDSPLAHCWKQASTRIALAPCLKGLLRDAQGRLEMTRSRVEGEALELDRVTGNRSKNVERTRVSAERWRAYRDAECDRQAEAMSPGTGSGDVFLACMITLTNERVKQLGMP
;
A
#
# COMPACT_ATOMS: atom_id res chain seq x y z
N MET A 1 -6.18 31.05 43.50
CA MET A 1 -7.32 30.60 42.66
C MET A 1 -6.89 30.82 41.21
N LEU A 2 -6.77 29.88 40.29
CA LEU A 2 -7.30 28.53 40.08
C LEU A 2 -6.29 27.71 39.26
N GLY A 3 -6.17 26.41 39.54
CA GLY A 3 -5.39 25.45 38.76
C GLY A 3 -6.09 25.02 37.46
N ARG A 4 -5.31 24.53 36.49
CA ARG A 4 -5.82 23.88 35.27
C ARG A 4 -5.41 22.41 35.26
N ASN A 5 -6.43 21.56 35.25
CA ASN A 5 -6.36 20.10 35.22
C ASN A 5 -6.07 19.58 33.80
N VAL A 6 -5.32 18.49 33.73
CA VAL A 6 -5.07 17.66 32.54
C VAL A 6 -6.24 16.68 32.36
N ALA A 7 -6.74 16.52 31.14
CA ALA A 7 -7.78 15.55 30.78
C ALA A 7 -7.26 14.49 29.79
N THR A 8 -7.53 13.22 30.09
CA THR A 8 -7.31 12.00 29.27
C THR A 8 -8.36 11.85 28.14
N PRO A 9 -8.04 11.17 27.02
CA PRO A 9 -9.03 10.89 25.97
C PRO A 9 -9.73 9.54 26.19
N ALA A 10 -11.05 9.54 25.97
CA ALA A 10 -11.93 8.39 25.95
C ALA A 10 -12.07 7.80 24.54
N SER A 11 -12.11 6.46 24.46
CA SER A 11 -12.36 5.67 23.26
C SER A 11 -13.78 5.85 22.74
N PHE A 12 -13.94 6.17 21.45
CA PHE A 12 -15.23 6.18 20.75
C PHE A 12 -15.38 4.88 19.94
N SER A 13 -16.36 4.06 20.32
CA SER A 13 -16.85 2.93 19.54
C SER A 13 -18.10 3.37 18.79
N MET A 14 -18.05 3.36 17.45
CA MET A 14 -19.17 3.77 16.59
C MET A 14 -19.71 2.55 15.86
N GLY A 15 -20.84 2.03 16.36
CA GLY A 15 -21.57 0.95 15.73
C GLY A 15 -22.34 1.44 14.50
N LEU A 16 -22.38 0.65 13.44
CA LEU A 16 -23.35 0.82 12.36
C LEU A 16 -23.80 -0.54 11.78
N LEU A 17 -25.01 -0.92 12.23
CA LEU A 17 -26.09 -1.56 11.47
C LEU A 17 -25.72 -2.62 10.41
N VAL A 18 -25.77 -3.90 10.80
CA VAL A 18 -25.94 -5.00 9.86
C VAL A 18 -27.40 -5.51 9.97
N ARG A 19 -28.20 -5.30 8.93
CA ARG A 19 -29.50 -6.00 8.77
C ARG A 19 -29.23 -7.31 8.05
N ILE A 20 -29.50 -8.44 8.69
CA ILE A 20 -29.52 -9.77 8.04
C ILE A 20 -30.95 -10.29 8.08
N VAL A 21 -31.53 -10.50 6.89
CA VAL A 21 -32.72 -11.34 6.70
C VAL A 21 -32.21 -12.77 6.49
N ALA A 22 -32.49 -13.67 7.43
CA ALA A 22 -32.26 -15.09 7.26
C ALA A 22 -33.59 -15.76 6.88
N ILE A 23 -33.64 -16.33 5.66
CA ILE A 23 -34.75 -17.15 5.18
C ILE A 23 -34.64 -18.56 5.78
N ALA A 24 -35.82 -19.08 6.10
CA ALA A 24 -36.15 -20.21 6.94
C ALA A 24 -35.67 -21.59 6.46
N SER A 25 -35.52 -22.50 7.42
CA SER A 25 -35.89 -23.91 7.30
C SER A 25 -36.25 -24.46 8.69
N VAL A 26 -37.42 -25.10 8.76
CA VAL A 26 -38.21 -25.49 9.94
C VAL A 26 -37.97 -27.01 10.16
N LEU A 27 -37.85 -27.62 11.35
CA LEU A 27 -38.88 -27.94 12.35
C LEU A 27 -38.30 -28.78 13.52
N ILE A 28 -38.78 -28.48 14.73
CA ILE A 28 -38.95 -29.34 15.93
C ILE A 28 -37.72 -29.58 16.86
N GLY A 29 -37.57 -28.66 17.82
CA GLY A 29 -37.61 -28.96 19.26
C GLY A 29 -36.44 -29.71 19.92
N THR A 30 -35.33 -29.02 20.24
CA THR A 30 -34.33 -29.48 21.22
C THR A 30 -33.66 -28.33 22.00
N PRO A 31 -33.30 -28.53 23.28
CA PRO A 31 -32.77 -27.49 24.17
C PRO A 31 -31.26 -27.27 24.01
N LEU A 32 -30.88 -25.99 24.12
CA LEU A 32 -29.56 -25.38 24.32
C LEU A 32 -28.51 -25.57 23.20
N PRO A 33 -28.14 -24.50 22.47
CA PRO A 33 -27.08 -24.58 21.48
C PRO A 33 -25.73 -24.59 22.19
N GLN A 34 -25.04 -25.72 22.05
CA GLN A 34 -23.60 -25.82 22.19
C GLN A 34 -22.99 -24.89 21.12
N PHE A 35 -22.30 -23.84 21.54
CA PHE A 35 -21.52 -22.99 20.65
C PHE A 35 -20.38 -23.83 20.07
N THR A 36 -20.55 -24.32 18.85
CA THR A 36 -19.45 -24.86 18.05
C THR A 36 -18.52 -23.70 17.67
N ALA A 37 -17.31 -23.71 18.23
CA ALA A 37 -16.26 -22.78 17.87
C ALA A 37 -15.83 -23.03 16.42
N MET A 38 -16.20 -22.12 15.51
CA MET A 38 -15.56 -22.06 14.19
C MET A 38 -14.14 -21.52 14.36
N ALA A 39 -13.15 -22.33 14.00
CA ALA A 39 -11.76 -21.93 13.91
C ALA A 39 -11.61 -20.84 12.83
N MET A 40 -11.15 -19.65 13.23
CA MET A 40 -10.68 -18.64 12.30
C MET A 40 -9.34 -19.13 11.73
N ALA A 41 -9.33 -19.50 10.45
CA ALA A 41 -8.09 -19.61 9.70
C ALA A 41 -7.51 -18.20 9.61
N ALA A 42 -6.44 -17.93 10.37
CA ALA A 42 -5.62 -16.75 10.16
C ALA A 42 -4.95 -16.92 8.79
N GLU A 43 -5.39 -16.14 7.80
CA GLU A 43 -4.63 -15.95 6.57
C GLU A 43 -3.34 -15.26 6.99
N GLY A 44 -2.25 -16.03 7.03
CA GLY A 44 -0.92 -15.49 7.26
C GLY A 44 -0.56 -14.62 6.06
N ASP A 45 -0.65 -13.30 6.22
CA ASP A 45 -0.04 -12.37 5.28
C ASP A 45 1.44 -12.75 5.15
N ALA A 46 1.84 -13.18 3.96
CA ALA A 46 3.24 -13.43 3.65
C ALA A 46 3.98 -12.11 3.91
N VAL A 47 4.86 -12.12 4.92
CA VAL A 47 5.71 -10.96 5.24
C VAL A 47 6.63 -10.74 4.04
N VAL A 48 6.27 -9.80 3.17
CA VAL A 48 7.17 -9.32 2.14
C VAL A 48 8.23 -8.50 2.85
N ASP A 49 9.48 -8.98 2.86
CA ASP A 49 10.60 -8.25 3.42
C ASP A 49 10.66 -6.84 2.81
N SER A 50 10.89 -5.84 3.66
CA SER A 50 11.16 -4.49 3.17
C SER A 50 12.43 -4.50 2.30
N PRO A 51 12.56 -3.59 1.31
CA PRO A 51 13.77 -3.50 0.50
C PRO A 51 15.05 -3.33 1.34
N LEU A 52 14.91 -2.64 2.48
CA LEU A 52 15.98 -2.44 3.44
C LEU A 52 16.37 -3.76 4.12
N ALA A 53 15.39 -4.53 4.62
CA ALA A 53 15.62 -5.83 5.24
C ALA A 53 16.24 -6.83 4.25
N HIS A 54 15.79 -6.82 3.00
CA HIS A 54 16.36 -7.64 1.94
C HIS A 54 17.85 -7.33 1.72
N CYS A 55 18.22 -6.06 1.56
CA CYS A 55 19.61 -5.69 1.34
C CYS A 55 20.50 -5.94 2.56
N TRP A 56 19.97 -5.80 3.78
CA TRP A 56 20.72 -6.11 5.00
C TRP A 56 21.09 -7.58 5.15
N LYS A 57 20.32 -8.51 4.56
CA LYS A 57 20.69 -9.93 4.55
C LYS A 57 21.98 -10.20 3.77
N GLN A 58 22.38 -9.28 2.89
CA GLN A 58 23.53 -9.44 1.99
C GLN A 58 24.68 -8.49 2.33
N ALA A 59 24.42 -7.40 3.06
CA ALA A 59 25.39 -6.36 3.36
C ALA A 59 25.97 -6.51 4.78
N SER A 60 27.29 -6.44 4.89
CA SER A 60 28.00 -6.43 6.19
C SER A 60 28.19 -5.03 6.78
N THR A 61 27.96 -3.97 5.99
CA THR A 61 28.10 -2.57 6.40
C THR A 61 27.08 -1.67 5.70
N ARG A 62 26.85 -0.47 6.26
CA ARG A 62 25.99 0.57 5.65
C ARG A 62 26.46 0.99 4.25
N ILE A 63 27.77 1.07 4.05
CA ILE A 63 28.34 1.44 2.75
C ILE A 63 28.02 0.37 1.70
N ALA A 64 28.07 -0.91 2.09
CA ALA A 64 27.71 -2.03 1.22
C ALA A 64 26.20 -2.11 0.91
N LEU A 65 25.36 -1.41 1.67
CA LEU A 65 23.90 -1.42 1.49
C LEU A 65 23.45 -0.58 0.29
N ALA A 66 24.08 0.57 0.08
CA ALA A 66 23.66 1.55 -0.92
C ALA A 66 23.66 1.01 -2.37
N PRO A 67 24.66 0.22 -2.82
CA PRO A 67 24.63 -0.40 -4.15
C PRO A 67 23.42 -1.34 -4.35
N CYS A 68 23.07 -2.14 -3.35
CA CYS A 68 21.91 -3.04 -3.39
C CYS A 68 20.61 -2.25 -3.55
N LEU A 69 20.38 -1.25 -2.69
CA LEU A 69 19.18 -0.41 -2.75
C LEU A 69 19.05 0.33 -4.09
N LYS A 70 20.16 0.89 -4.61
CA LYS A 70 20.17 1.53 -5.93
C LYS A 70 19.85 0.55 -7.06
N GLY A 71 20.31 -0.70 -6.97
CA GLY A 71 19.97 -1.77 -7.91
C GLY A 71 18.47 -2.07 -7.90
N LEU A 72 17.92 -2.35 -6.72
CA LEU A 72 16.48 -2.62 -6.56
C LEU A 72 15.60 -1.46 -7.05
N LEU A 73 16.02 -0.21 -6.82
CA LEU A 73 15.29 0.96 -7.30
C LEU A 73 15.29 1.05 -8.82
N ARG A 74 16.45 0.83 -9.48
CA ARG A 74 16.52 0.79 -10.95
C ARG A 74 15.61 -0.28 -11.52
N ASP A 75 15.61 -1.47 -10.93
CA ASP A 75 14.76 -2.58 -11.40
C ASP A 75 13.27 -2.26 -11.21
N ALA A 76 12.89 -1.69 -10.07
CA ALA A 76 11.51 -1.27 -9.80
C ALA A 76 11.06 -0.17 -10.78
N GLN A 77 11.92 0.80 -11.06
CA GLN A 77 11.65 1.86 -12.04
C GLN A 77 11.50 1.30 -13.45
N GLY A 78 12.34 0.35 -13.86
CA GLY A 78 12.22 -0.34 -15.15
C GLY A 78 10.89 -1.07 -15.30
N ARG A 79 10.46 -1.81 -14.26
CA ARG A 79 9.13 -2.46 -14.24
C ARG A 79 7.99 -1.45 -14.30
N LEU A 80 8.11 -0.33 -13.59
CA LEU A 80 7.11 0.72 -13.62
C LEU A 80 6.97 1.35 -15.00
N GLU A 81 8.08 1.61 -15.69
CA GLU A 81 8.05 2.19 -17.03
C GLU A 81 7.36 1.26 -18.01
N MET A 82 7.77 -0.01 -18.08
CA MET A 82 7.11 -1.01 -18.95
C MET A 82 5.60 -1.11 -18.66
N THR A 83 5.23 -1.13 -17.37
CA THR A 83 3.83 -1.23 -16.96
C THR A 83 3.04 0.01 -17.35
N ARG A 84 3.62 1.21 -17.21
CA ARG A 84 3.00 2.47 -17.62
C ARG A 84 2.80 2.54 -19.13
N SER A 85 3.80 2.14 -19.92
CA SER A 85 3.67 2.12 -21.37
C SER A 85 2.51 1.22 -21.82
N ARG A 86 2.32 0.06 -21.17
CA ARG A 86 1.17 -0.82 -21.41
C ARG A 86 -0.16 -0.13 -21.08
N VAL A 87 -0.30 0.42 -19.88
CA VAL A 87 -1.53 1.09 -19.44
C VAL A 87 -1.87 2.30 -20.33
N GLU A 88 -0.86 3.06 -20.77
CA GLU A 88 -1.08 4.17 -21.70
C GLU A 88 -1.52 3.67 -23.10
N GLY A 89 -1.00 2.52 -23.56
CA GLY A 89 -1.47 1.85 -24.77
C GLY A 89 -2.95 1.40 -24.67
N GLU A 90 -3.34 0.83 -23.54
CA GLU A 90 -4.74 0.46 -23.26
C GLU A 90 -5.66 1.70 -23.20
N ALA A 91 -5.19 2.78 -22.58
CA ALA A 91 -5.88 4.06 -22.56
C ALA A 91 -6.06 4.66 -23.96
N LEU A 92 -5.03 4.54 -24.82
CA LEU A 92 -5.08 5.00 -26.21
C LEU A 92 -6.12 4.22 -27.01
N GLU A 93 -6.18 2.89 -26.85
CA GLU A 93 -7.16 2.06 -27.51
C GLU A 93 -8.58 2.43 -27.08
N LEU A 94 -8.80 2.67 -25.78
CA LEU A 94 -10.11 3.12 -25.28
C LEU A 94 -10.50 4.49 -25.85
N ASP A 95 -9.57 5.44 -25.90
CA ASP A 95 -9.81 6.72 -26.54
C ASP A 95 -10.12 6.56 -28.04
N ARG A 96 -9.47 5.63 -28.74
CA ARG A 96 -9.77 5.35 -30.15
C ARG A 96 -11.20 4.84 -30.35
N VAL A 97 -11.62 3.82 -29.59
CA VAL A 97 -12.96 3.21 -29.75
C VAL A 97 -14.10 4.10 -29.23
N THR A 98 -13.83 5.00 -28.30
CA THR A 98 -14.82 5.97 -27.79
C THR A 98 -14.88 7.27 -28.60
N GLY A 99 -14.06 7.43 -29.64
CA GLY A 99 -13.96 8.69 -30.38
C GLY A 99 -13.42 9.83 -29.50
N ASN A 100 -12.47 9.51 -28.62
CA ASN A 100 -11.74 10.40 -27.72
C ASN A 100 -12.62 11.12 -26.68
N ARG A 101 -13.79 10.55 -26.35
CA ARG A 101 -14.70 11.09 -25.32
C ARG A 101 -14.23 10.75 -23.90
N SER A 102 -13.52 9.63 -23.70
CA SER A 102 -12.99 9.25 -22.37
C SER A 102 -11.81 10.11 -21.90
N LYS A 103 -10.99 10.62 -22.83
CA LYS A 103 -9.72 11.34 -22.53
C LYS A 103 -8.82 10.52 -21.61
N ASN A 104 -8.79 9.20 -21.82
CA ASN A 104 -8.16 8.25 -20.92
C ASN A 104 -6.62 8.37 -20.95
N VAL A 105 -6.01 8.60 -22.11
CA VAL A 105 -4.55 8.84 -22.20
C VAL A 105 -4.15 10.02 -21.33
N GLU A 106 -4.87 11.14 -21.46
CA GLU A 106 -4.61 12.35 -20.69
C GLU A 106 -4.77 12.09 -19.18
N ARG A 107 -5.87 11.46 -18.77
CA ARG A 107 -6.11 11.11 -17.35
C ARG A 107 -5.05 10.17 -16.79
N THR A 108 -4.57 9.22 -17.61
CA THR A 108 -3.50 8.29 -17.25
C THR A 108 -2.18 9.03 -17.00
N ARG A 109 -1.82 9.96 -17.87
CA ARG A 109 -0.61 10.80 -17.72
C ARG A 109 -0.67 11.68 -16.48
N VAL A 110 -1.79 12.37 -16.26
CA VAL A 110 -2.02 13.19 -15.06
C VAL A 110 -1.95 12.35 -13.78
N SER A 111 -2.54 11.13 -13.78
CA SER A 111 -2.42 10.21 -12.65
C SER A 111 -0.97 9.82 -12.38
N ALA A 112 -0.20 9.51 -13.43
CA ALA A 112 1.20 9.14 -13.31
C ALA A 112 2.07 10.29 -12.76
N GLU A 113 1.81 11.53 -13.18
CA GLU A 113 2.47 12.73 -12.67
C GLU A 113 2.19 12.95 -11.19
N ARG A 114 0.91 12.99 -10.80
CA ARG A 114 0.50 13.19 -9.40
C ARG A 114 1.04 12.11 -8.48
N TRP A 115 1.06 10.87 -8.94
CA TRP A 115 1.65 9.78 -8.18
C TRP A 115 3.16 9.95 -7.97
N ARG A 116 3.91 10.45 -8.97
CA ARG A 116 5.35 10.72 -8.79
C ARG A 116 5.57 11.81 -7.73
N ALA A 117 4.81 12.90 -7.80
CA ALA A 117 4.87 13.96 -6.81
C ALA A 117 4.55 13.45 -5.39
N TYR A 118 3.52 12.61 -5.25
CA TYR A 118 3.22 11.94 -3.97
C TYR A 118 4.37 11.07 -3.49
N ARG A 119 4.90 10.19 -4.34
CA ARG A 119 5.99 9.27 -3.96
C ARG A 119 7.19 10.04 -3.45
N ASP A 120 7.63 11.05 -4.20
CA ASP A 120 8.83 11.80 -3.88
C ASP A 120 8.63 12.55 -2.55
N ALA A 121 7.50 13.24 -2.36
CA ALA A 121 7.17 13.95 -1.12
C ALA A 121 7.02 13.02 0.10
N GLU A 122 6.41 11.85 -0.08
CA GLU A 122 6.26 10.88 1.01
C GLU A 122 7.60 10.28 1.42
N CYS A 123 8.48 9.99 0.45
CA CYS A 123 9.80 9.45 0.75
C CYS A 123 10.73 10.49 1.38
N ASP A 124 10.62 11.77 1.00
CA ASP A 124 11.28 12.86 1.71
C ASP A 124 10.78 12.96 3.16
N ARG A 125 9.46 12.95 3.38
CA ARG A 125 8.86 13.00 4.73
C ARG A 125 9.36 11.85 5.63
N GLN A 126 9.45 10.63 5.10
CA GLN A 126 9.97 9.48 5.86
C GLN A 126 11.47 9.60 6.16
N ALA A 127 12.26 10.11 5.21
CA ALA A 127 13.68 10.33 5.40
C ALA A 127 13.98 11.45 6.42
N GLU A 128 13.20 12.54 6.39
CA GLU A 128 13.30 13.66 7.32
C GLU A 128 12.85 13.32 8.74
N ALA A 129 11.97 12.33 8.89
CA ALA A 129 11.60 11.80 10.20
C ALA A 129 12.78 11.09 10.92
N MET A 130 13.90 10.87 10.23
CA MET A 130 15.14 10.34 10.81
C MET A 130 16.09 11.44 11.27
N SER A 131 16.80 11.23 12.38
CA SER A 131 17.89 12.13 12.79
C SER A 131 19.05 12.11 11.77
N PRO A 132 19.74 13.24 11.53
CA PRO A 132 20.91 13.28 10.64
C PRO A 132 21.93 12.18 10.97
N GLY A 133 22.48 11.51 9.96
CA GLY A 133 23.48 10.45 10.11
C GLY A 133 22.93 9.05 10.44
N THR A 134 21.62 8.89 10.65
CA THR A 134 21.01 7.60 11.03
C THR A 134 20.54 6.73 9.86
N GLY A 135 20.85 7.12 8.62
CA GLY A 135 20.47 6.38 7.39
C GLY A 135 19.24 6.90 6.67
N SER A 136 18.93 8.18 6.78
CA SER A 136 17.85 8.83 6.03
C SER A 136 17.87 8.50 4.54
N GLY A 137 19.07 8.45 3.92
CA GLY A 137 19.22 8.05 2.52
C GLY A 137 18.80 6.61 2.22
N ASP A 138 19.04 5.67 3.14
CA ASP A 138 18.61 4.28 2.98
C ASP A 138 17.09 4.15 3.12
N VAL A 139 16.49 4.91 4.04
CA VAL A 139 15.03 4.98 4.21
C VAL A 139 14.35 5.60 3.00
N PHE A 140 14.91 6.69 2.47
CA PHE A 140 14.42 7.30 1.23
C PHE A 140 14.40 6.28 0.09
N LEU A 141 15.52 5.58 -0.15
CA LEU A 141 15.61 4.58 -1.22
C LEU A 141 14.64 3.42 -0.98
N ALA A 142 14.52 2.92 0.25
CA ALA A 142 13.58 1.86 0.58
C ALA A 142 12.12 2.27 0.32
N CYS A 143 11.73 3.48 0.74
CA CYS A 143 10.41 4.04 0.45
C CYS A 143 10.15 4.13 -1.06
N MET A 144 11.12 4.65 -1.82
CA MET A 144 11.01 4.78 -3.28
C MET A 144 10.79 3.44 -3.96
N ILE A 145 11.51 2.39 -3.53
CA ILE A 145 11.35 1.02 -4.05
C ILE A 145 9.96 0.48 -3.70
N THR A 146 9.54 0.59 -2.44
CA THR A 146 8.25 0.07 -1.96
C THR A 146 7.09 0.69 -2.73
N LEU A 147 6.98 2.02 -2.73
CA LEU A 147 5.88 2.70 -3.43
C LEU A 147 5.90 2.44 -4.93
N THR A 148 7.09 2.35 -5.54
CA THR A 148 7.23 2.02 -6.97
C THR A 148 6.72 0.60 -7.27
N ASN A 149 7.07 -0.39 -6.45
CA ASN A 149 6.58 -1.76 -6.61
C ASN A 149 5.07 -1.87 -6.37
N GLU A 150 4.53 -1.15 -5.39
CA GLU A 150 3.09 -1.07 -5.14
C GLU A 150 2.35 -0.49 -6.34
N ARG A 151 2.89 0.57 -6.96
CA ARG A 151 2.30 1.14 -8.18
C ARG A 151 2.38 0.18 -9.36
N VAL A 152 3.48 -0.57 -9.50
CA VAL A 152 3.56 -1.65 -10.50
C VAL A 152 2.47 -2.68 -10.26
N LYS A 153 2.27 -3.13 -9.01
CA LYS A 153 1.19 -4.07 -8.67
C LYS A 153 -0.19 -3.51 -8.97
N GLN A 154 -0.44 -2.26 -8.59
CA GLN A 154 -1.70 -1.56 -8.83
C GLN A 154 -2.03 -1.41 -10.32
N LEU A 155 -1.03 -1.15 -11.16
CA LEU A 155 -1.20 -1.02 -12.61
C LEU A 155 -1.14 -2.37 -13.34
N GLY A 156 -0.53 -3.38 -12.72
CA GLY A 156 -0.23 -4.69 -13.27
C GLY A 156 -1.31 -5.75 -13.09
N MET A 157 -2.18 -5.60 -12.09
CA MET A 157 -3.40 -6.43 -11.98
C MET A 157 -4.55 -5.80 -12.78
N PRO A 158 -5.13 -6.49 -13.77
CA PRO A 158 -6.49 -6.21 -14.21
C PRO A 158 -7.52 -6.58 -13.12
#